data_AF-A0A956C4T6-F1
#
_entry.id   AF-A0A956C4T6-F1
#
_cell.length_a   1.000
_cell.length_b   1.000
_cell.length_c   1.000
_cell.angle_alpha   90.00
_cell.angle_beta   90.00
_cell.angle_gamma   90.00
#
_symmetry.space_group_name_H-M   'P 1'
#
loop_
_entity.id
_entity.type
_entity.pdbx_description
1 polymer ?
#
loop_
_entity_poly.entity_id
_entity_poly.type
_entity_poly.pdbx_seq_one_letter_code
_entity_poly.pdbx_strand_id
1 'polypeptide(L)' 'MTRARLPTTRTLSAIAICFALAGVGCVTVKPQQRSVLADPIMQFEGDPQAAAQLRHAIENREGSYGGSGVSGGGCGCN' A
#
# COMPACT_ATOMS: atom_id res chain seq x y z
N MET A 1 13.87 37.39 -8.22
CA MET A 1 14.41 36.60 -9.35
C MET A 1 15.57 35.74 -8.83
N THR A 2 15.27 34.52 -8.41
CA THR A 2 16.22 33.57 -7.82
C THR A 2 17.13 32.99 -8.90
N ARG A 3 18.44 33.24 -8.82
CA ARG A 3 19.43 32.64 -9.72
C ARG A 3 19.46 31.12 -9.49
N ALA A 4 19.03 30.36 -10.49
CA ALA A 4 19.20 28.92 -10.52
C ALA A 4 20.70 28.60 -10.44
N ARG A 5 21.14 28.01 -9.32
CA ARG A 5 22.51 27.47 -9.21
C ARG A 5 22.56 26.23 -10.10
N LEU A 6 23.35 26.29 -11.17
CA LEU A 6 23.60 25.16 -12.06
C LEU A 6 24.06 23.95 -11.22
N PRO A 7 23.47 22.75 -11.41
CA PRO A 7 23.88 21.57 -10.67
C PRO A 7 25.35 21.29 -10.98
N THR A 8 26.17 21.16 -9.92
CA THR A 8 27.58 20.82 -10.04
C THR A 8 27.73 19.47 -10.75
N THR A 9 28.74 19.30 -11.59
CA THR A 9 28.97 18.08 -12.40
C THR A 9 28.92 16.78 -11.59
N ARG A 10 29.32 16.83 -10.31
CA ARG A 10 29.20 15.72 -9.34
C ARG A 10 27.76 15.34 -8.98
N THR A 11 26.84 16.30 -8.93
CA THR A 11 25.42 16.03 -8.67
C THR A 11 24.76 15.40 -9.88
N LEU A 12 25.12 15.81 -11.10
CA LEU A 12 24.63 15.20 -12.34
C LEU A 12 25.12 13.76 -12.49
N SER A 13 26.39 13.47 -12.17
CA SER A 13 26.90 12.09 -12.22
C SER A 13 26.24 11.18 -11.19
N ALA A 14 25.98 11.68 -9.98
CA ALA A 14 25.27 10.91 -8.95
C ALA A 14 23.83 10.55 -9.39
N ILE A 15 23.10 11.50 -9.98
CA ILE A 15 21.74 11.27 -10.49
C ILE A 15 21.76 10.23 -11.62
N ALA A 16 22.72 10.31 -12.56
CA ALA A 16 22.84 9.36 -13.65
C ALA A 16 23.12 7.92 -13.14
N ILE A 17 23.98 7.78 -12.14
CA ILE A 17 24.27 6.48 -11.51
C ILE A 17 23.03 5.92 -10.80
N CYS A 18 22.31 6.74 -10.05
CA CYS A 18 21.06 6.32 -9.41
C CYS A 18 20.02 5.85 -10.43
N PHE A 19 19.88 6.55 -11.55
CA PHE A 19 18.94 6.17 -12.61
C PHE A 19 19.32 4.85 -13.29
N ALA A 20 20.62 4.62 -13.52
CA ALA A 20 21.11 3.37 -14.08
C ALA A 20 20.85 2.17 -13.14
N LEU A 21 21.00 2.35 -11.83
CA LEU A 21 20.75 1.30 -10.84
C LEU A 21 19.26 0.98 -10.66
N ALA A 22 18.38 1.98 -10.77
CA ALA A 22 16.94 1.80 -10.59
C ALA A 22 16.29 0.88 -11.66
N GLY A 23 16.89 0.79 -12.85
CA GLY A 23 16.35 -0.03 -13.96
C GLY A 23 16.51 -1.54 -13.79
N VAL A 24 17.43 -2.00 -12.92
CA VAL A 24 17.78 -3.43 -12.81
C VAL A 24 16.67 -4.28 -12.18
N GLY A 25 15.73 -3.67 -11.46
CA GLY A 25 14.64 -4.38 -10.77
C GLY A 25 13.41 -4.69 -11.63
N CYS A 26 13.25 -4.08 -12.81
CA CYS A 26 12.06 -4.25 -13.66
C CYS A 26 12.15 -5.49 -14.56
N VAL A 27 12.25 -6.68 -13.96
CA VAL A 27 12.28 -7.95 -14.71
C VAL A 27 10.87 -8.54 -14.84
N THR A 28 10.51 -8.98 -16.04
CA THR A 28 9.25 -9.70 -16.29
C THR A 28 9.41 -11.16 -15.88
N VAL A 29 8.78 -11.52 -14.77
CA VAL A 29 8.82 -12.87 -14.19
C VAL A 29 7.66 -13.71 -14.73
N LYS A 30 7.89 -14.99 -15.03
CA LYS A 30 6.82 -15.87 -15.53
C LYS A 30 5.75 -16.10 -14.45
N PRO A 31 4.46 -16.24 -14.80
CA PRO A 31 3.37 -16.35 -13.81
C PRO A 31 3.59 -17.44 -12.76
N GLN A 32 4.09 -18.61 -13.17
CA GLN A 32 4.37 -19.73 -12.25
C GLN A 32 5.44 -19.42 -11.19
N GLN A 33 6.38 -18.50 -11.44
CA GLN A 33 7.40 -18.12 -10.47
C GLN A 33 6.84 -17.15 -9.40
N ARG A 34 5.67 -16.55 -9.63
CA ARG A 34 4.96 -15.72 -8.64
C ARG A 34 4.03 -16.53 -7.74
N SER A 35 3.77 -17.79 -8.06
CA SER A 35 2.79 -18.63 -7.35
C SER A 35 3.09 -18.78 -5.86
N VAL A 36 4.36 -18.93 -5.49
CA VAL A 36 4.80 -19.08 -4.09
C VAL A 36 4.42 -17.86 -3.23
N LEU A 37 4.49 -16.66 -3.80
CA LEU A 37 4.16 -15.42 -3.09
C LEU A 37 2.65 -15.06 -3.20
N ALA A 38 1.91 -15.76 -4.04
CA ALA A 38 0.48 -15.56 -4.25
C ALA A 38 -0.38 -16.62 -3.53
N ASP A 39 0.22 -17.40 -2.63
CA ASP A 39 -0.51 -18.39 -1.83
C ASP A 39 -1.61 -17.70 -1.00
N PRO A 40 -2.88 -18.16 -1.07
CA PRO A 40 -3.96 -17.63 -0.25
C PRO A 40 -3.67 -17.56 1.25
N ILE A 41 -2.80 -18.42 1.79
CA ILE A 41 -2.41 -18.38 3.21
C ILE A 41 -1.61 -17.12 3.58
N MET A 42 -0.98 -16.47 2.60
CA MET A 42 -0.18 -15.26 2.79
C MET A 42 -1.03 -13.99 2.68
N GLN A 43 -2.35 -14.11 2.43
CA GLN A 43 -3.25 -12.96 2.39
C GLN A 43 -3.54 -12.46 3.80
N PHE A 44 -3.46 -11.15 4.01
CA PHE A 44 -3.76 -10.51 5.31
C PHE A 44 -5.19 -10.78 5.78
N GLU A 45 -6.10 -10.96 4.83
CA GLU A 45 -7.49 -11.26 5.06
C GLU A 45 -7.91 -12.39 4.12
N GLY A 46 -8.64 -13.37 4.65
CA GLY A 46 -9.06 -14.56 3.92
C GLY A 46 -10.27 -14.29 3.02
N ASP A 47 -11.34 -15.04 3.22
CA ASP A 47 -12.57 -14.87 2.44
C ASP A 47 -13.16 -13.46 2.63
N PRO A 48 -13.36 -12.68 1.54
CA PRO A 48 -13.91 -11.33 1.62
C PRO A 48 -15.32 -11.30 2.21
N GLN A 49 -16.12 -12.36 2.04
CA GLN A 49 -17.47 -12.42 2.61
C GLN A 49 -17.39 -12.55 4.14
N ALA A 50 -16.64 -13.51 4.65
CA ALA A 50 -16.39 -13.66 6.09
C ALA A 50 -15.80 -12.40 6.71
N ALA A 51 -14.83 -11.77 6.05
CA ALA A 51 -14.21 -10.52 6.48
C ALA A 51 -15.21 -9.35 6.55
N ALA A 52 -16.11 -9.24 5.58
CA ALA A 52 -17.15 -8.22 5.59
C ALA A 52 -18.13 -8.43 6.75
N GLN A 53 -18.54 -9.67 7.02
CA GLN A 53 -19.42 -9.99 8.16
C GLN A 53 -18.76 -9.64 9.50
N LEU A 54 -17.48 -9.97 9.66
CA LEU A 54 -16.73 -9.63 10.87
C LEU A 54 -16.61 -8.11 11.04
N ARG A 55 -16.30 -7.37 9.97
CA ARG A 55 -16.27 -5.90 10.00
C ARG A 55 -17.60 -5.31 10.41
N HIS A 56 -18.72 -5.77 9.84
CA HIS A 56 -20.05 -5.31 10.25
C HIS A 56 -20.33 -5.57 11.73
N ALA A 57 -19.94 -6.74 12.25
CA ALA A 57 -20.10 -7.04 13.67
C ALA A 57 -19.25 -6.09 14.56
N ILE A 58 -18.01 -5.79 14.16
CA ILE A 58 -17.13 -4.88 14.89
C ILE A 58 -17.63 -3.44 14.81
N GLU A 59 -18.04 -2.97 13.63
CA GLU A 59 -18.62 -1.65 13.42
C GLU A 59 -19.87 -1.42 14.28
N ASN A 60 -20.76 -2.41 14.36
CA ASN A 60 -21.95 -2.31 15.21
C ASN A 60 -21.60 -2.29 16.70
N ARG A 61 -20.57 -3.04 17.11
CA ARG A 61 -20.13 -3.11 18.52
C ARG A 61 -19.38 -1.86 18.95
N GLU A 62 -18.61 -1.25 18.06
CA GLU A 62 -17.62 -0.22 18.37
C GLU A 62 -17.91 1.13 17.69
N GLY A 63 -19.02 1.25 16.97
CA GLY A 63 -19.40 2.46 16.23
C GLY A 63 -19.47 3.71 17.11
N SER A 64 -19.90 3.58 18.37
CA SER A 64 -19.93 4.69 19.33
C SER A 64 -18.55 5.12 19.83
N TYR A 65 -17.53 4.26 19.71
CA TYR A 65 -16.13 4.56 20.06
C TYR A 65 -15.30 5.08 18.88
N GLY A 66 -15.90 5.18 17.69
CA GLY A 66 -15.23 5.63 16.47
C GLY A 66 -14.34 4.55 15.85
N GLY A 67 -14.96 3.41 15.48
CA GLY A 67 -14.30 2.27 14.83
C GLY A 67 -13.54 2.56 13.52
N SER A 68 -13.22 1.53 12.74
CA SER A 68 -12.31 1.62 11.58
C SER A 68 -12.75 2.54 10.43
N GLY A 69 -13.99 3.04 10.44
CA GLY A 69 -14.52 4.01 9.49
C GLY A 69 -15.00 5.29 10.19
N VAL A 70 -14.66 6.45 9.63
CA VAL A 70 -15.23 7.73 10.05
C VAL A 70 -16.64 7.85 9.44
N SER A 71 -17.61 7.22 10.09
CA SER A 71 -19.03 7.54 9.91
C SER A 71 -19.71 7.59 11.27
N GLY A 72 -19.38 8.64 12.03
CA GLY A 72 -20.18 9.15 13.15
C GLY A 72 -20.21 8.27 14.39
N GLY A 73 -19.56 8.74 15.46
CA GLY A 73 -19.85 8.28 16.82
C GLY A 73 -21.32 8.57 17.16
N GLY A 74 -22.18 7.58 16.97
CA GLY A 74 -23.63 7.66 17.16
C GLY A 74 -24.22 6.31 17.59
N CYS A 75 -25.54 6.24 17.75
CA CYS A 75 -26.36 5.15 18.31
C CYS A 75 -26.22 3.75 17.66
N GLY A 76 -25.23 3.51 16.79
CA GLY A 76 -24.95 2.19 16.22
C GLY A 76 -25.98 1.68 15.21
N CYS A 77 -26.84 2.55 14.67
CA CYS A 77 -27.78 2.19 13.62
C CYS A 77 -27.10 2.35 12.24
N ASN A 78 -26.45 1.29 11.78
CA ASN A 78 -26.05 1.11 10.36
C ASN A 78 -27.18 0.43 9.59
#